data_AF-A0A8U0PHY4-F1
#
_entry.id   AF-A0A8U0PHY4-F1
#
_cell.length_a   1.000
_cell.length_b   1.000
_cell.length_c   1.000
_cell.angle_alpha   90.00
_cell.angle_beta   90.00
_cell.angle_gamma   90.00
#
_symmetry.space_group_name_H-M   'P 1'
#
loop_
_entity.id
_entity.type
_entity.pdbx_description
1 polymer ?
#
loop_
_entity_poly.entity_id
_entity_poly.type
_entity_poly.pdbx_seq_one_letter_code
_entity_poly.pdbx_strand_id
1 'polypeptide(L)'
;MFYGKWTLVQYNFLKFNVFHNVAEFYGSHPWHWYFTQGFVVVIGPHLPFFLYGCTLASKRYRIMLITIVWTVMVYSCLAHKEFRFIYPVLPFCMVFCGIALVNLRTWRRPTACALLVSNLVPALYTVLLHQRGTLDVMGHLQTLCDNSDPSTPPLPEVLFLMPCHSTPFYRMSTRSHRRQELCR
;
A
#
# COMPACT_ATOMS: atom_id res chain seq x y z
N MET A 1 -0.82 -12.35 21.26
CA MET A 1 -0.30 -11.11 21.87
C MET A 1 1.23 -11.15 21.80
N PHE A 2 1.83 -10.54 20.77
CA PHE A 2 3.23 -10.77 20.39
C PHE A 2 4.28 -9.94 21.17
N TYR A 3 3.88 -9.04 22.09
CA TYR A 3 4.80 -8.07 22.70
C TYR A 3 5.03 -8.23 24.21
N GLY A 4 4.46 -9.25 24.87
CA GLY A 4 4.66 -9.49 26.31
C GLY A 4 4.20 -8.36 27.25
N LYS A 5 3.65 -7.27 26.69
CA LYS A 5 3.13 -6.08 27.36
C LYS A 5 1.79 -5.71 26.73
N TRP A 6 0.89 -5.16 27.54
CA TRP A 6 -0.33 -4.56 27.03
C TRP A 6 0.03 -3.32 26.22
N THR A 7 -0.19 -3.39 24.91
CA THR A 7 0.08 -2.28 23.99
C THR A 7 -1.17 -1.96 23.20
N LEU A 8 -1.71 -0.76 23.40
CA LEU A 8 -2.77 -0.22 22.55
C LEU A 8 -2.15 0.30 21.25
N VAL A 9 -2.36 -0.43 20.17
CA VAL A 9 -1.78 -0.13 18.84
C VAL A 9 -2.20 1.27 18.36
N GLN A 10 -3.45 1.65 18.60
CA GLN A 10 -3.97 2.97 18.20
C GLN A 10 -3.31 4.12 18.97
N TYR A 11 -3.07 3.92 20.27
CA TYR A 11 -2.37 4.91 21.09
C TYR A 11 -0.90 5.03 20.68
N ASN A 12 -0.22 3.90 20.44
CA ASN A 12 1.14 3.92 19.92
C ASN A 12 1.22 4.58 18.54
N PHE A 13 0.24 4.33 17.67
CA PHE A 13 0.15 4.99 16.36
C PHE A 13 0.07 6.51 16.50
N LEU A 14 -0.84 7.02 17.34
CA LEU A 14 -0.94 8.45 17.65
C LEU A 14 0.36 8.99 18.26
N LYS A 15 0.91 8.30 19.27
CA LYS A 15 2.16 8.70 19.94
C LYS A 15 3.32 8.84 18.96
N PHE A 16 3.48 7.90 18.04
CA PHE A 16 4.62 7.90 17.12
C PHE A 16 4.39 8.77 15.86
N ASN A 17 3.18 8.76 15.28
CA ASN A 17 2.89 9.51 14.05
C ASN A 17 2.53 10.98 14.31
N VAL A 18 1.87 11.29 15.43
CA VAL A 18 1.44 12.67 15.73
C VAL A 18 2.44 13.38 16.63
N PHE A 19 2.94 12.72 17.68
CA PHE A 19 3.82 13.40 18.64
C PHE A 19 5.31 13.29 18.33
N HIS A 20 5.78 12.19 17.74
CA HIS A 20 7.21 11.99 17.45
C HIS A 20 7.61 12.27 15.99
N ASN A 21 6.65 12.57 15.08
CA ASN A 21 6.87 12.93 13.67
C ASN A 21 7.91 12.09 12.91
N VAL A 22 8.17 10.84 13.33
CA VAL A 22 9.16 9.95 12.70
C VAL A 22 8.83 9.71 11.22
N ALA A 23 7.56 9.88 10.88
CA ALA A 23 7.03 9.68 9.56
C ALA A 23 7.37 10.80 8.54
N GLU A 24 7.86 11.96 8.99
CA GLU A 24 8.35 13.03 8.09
C GLU A 24 9.55 12.57 7.25
N PHE A 25 10.34 11.61 7.77
CA PHE A 25 11.45 11.00 7.05
C PHE A 25 11.03 10.28 5.75
N TYR A 26 9.74 9.92 5.63
CA TYR A 26 9.17 9.25 4.46
C TYR A 26 8.49 10.22 3.48
N GLY A 27 8.51 11.53 3.78
CA GLY A 27 7.96 12.60 2.94
C GLY A 27 6.62 13.13 3.42
N SER A 28 6.42 14.45 3.31
CA SER A 28 5.15 15.12 3.65
C SER A 28 4.31 15.34 2.40
N HIS A 29 3.01 15.06 2.50
CA HIS A 29 2.05 15.36 1.43
C HIS A 29 1.12 16.51 1.82
N PRO A 30 0.61 17.30 0.86
CA PRO A 30 -0.39 18.35 1.13
C PRO A 30 -1.64 17.80 1.82
N TRP A 31 -2.36 18.64 2.57
CA TRP A 31 -3.59 18.24 3.27
C TRP A 31 -4.66 17.64 2.34
N HIS A 32 -4.78 18.16 1.12
CA HIS A 32 -5.78 17.72 0.13
C HIS A 32 -5.42 16.41 -0.59
N TRP A 33 -4.24 15.84 -0.32
CA TRP A 33 -3.73 14.66 -1.03
C TRP A 33 -4.67 13.46 -0.95
N TYR A 34 -5.31 13.21 0.20
CA TYR A 34 -6.28 12.13 0.31
C TYR A 34 -7.54 12.36 -0.54
N PHE A 35 -7.96 13.61 -0.75
CA PHE A 35 -9.12 13.91 -1.61
C PHE A 35 -8.81 13.77 -3.08
N THR A 36 -7.65 14.28 -3.53
CA THR A 36 -7.31 14.34 -4.95
C THR A 36 -6.65 13.07 -5.47
N GLN A 37 -5.78 12.44 -4.68
CA GLN A 37 -4.98 11.30 -5.10
C GLN A 37 -5.28 10.05 -4.28
N GLY A 38 -5.19 10.12 -2.96
CA GLY A 38 -5.30 8.95 -2.08
C GLY A 38 -6.60 8.17 -2.28
N PHE A 39 -7.74 8.85 -2.20
CA PHE A 39 -9.06 8.25 -2.35
C PHE A 39 -9.31 7.76 -3.78
N VAL A 40 -8.91 8.55 -4.79
CA VAL A 40 -9.06 8.22 -6.21
C VAL A 40 -8.29 6.95 -6.56
N VAL A 41 -7.04 6.83 -6.10
CA VAL A 41 -6.19 5.66 -6.34
C VAL A 41 -6.73 4.42 -5.62
N VAL A 42 -7.21 4.56 -4.39
CA VAL A 42 -7.70 3.42 -3.59
C VAL A 42 -9.01 2.86 -4.10
N ILE A 43 -9.91 3.73 -4.60
CA ILE A 43 -11.14 3.29 -5.26
C ILE A 43 -10.88 2.81 -6.70
N GLY A 44 -9.89 3.41 -7.37
CA GLY A 44 -9.48 3.05 -8.72
C GLY A 44 -10.64 3.15 -9.74
N PRO A 45 -10.84 2.12 -10.60
CA PRO A 45 -11.84 2.17 -11.68
C PRO A 45 -13.28 2.20 -11.18
N HIS A 46 -13.52 1.99 -9.88
CA HIS A 46 -14.85 2.03 -9.29
C HIS A 46 -15.34 3.47 -9.00
N LEU A 47 -14.50 4.49 -9.17
CA LEU A 47 -14.80 5.88 -8.83
C LEU A 47 -16.09 6.43 -9.48
N PRO A 48 -16.32 6.30 -10.80
CA PRO A 48 -17.55 6.79 -11.41
C PRO A 48 -18.80 6.09 -10.84
N PHE A 49 -18.70 4.80 -10.49
CA PHE A 49 -19.79 4.04 -9.89
C PHE A 49 -20.06 4.47 -8.46
N PHE A 50 -19.01 4.78 -7.70
CA PHE A 50 -19.14 5.34 -6.36
C PHE A 50 -19.89 6.69 -6.39
N LEU A 51 -19.48 7.62 -7.28
CA LEU A 51 -20.12 8.92 -7.41
C LEU A 51 -21.58 8.79 -7.84
N TYR A 52 -21.87 7.96 -8.84
CA TYR A 52 -23.24 7.69 -9.27
C TYR A 52 -24.07 7.05 -8.15
N GLY A 53 -23.50 6.09 -7.44
CA GLY A 53 -24.12 5.44 -6.29
C GLY A 53 -24.44 6.42 -5.15
N CYS A 54 -23.59 7.42 -4.92
CA CYS A 54 -23.85 8.48 -3.94
C CYS A 54 -25.07 9.33 -4.31
N THR A 55 -25.30 9.60 -5.60
CA THR A 55 -26.47 10.37 -6.05
C THR A 55 -27.78 9.57 -5.94
N LEU A 56 -27.71 8.25 -6.11
CA LEU A 56 -28.86 7.36 -6.05
C LEU A 56 -29.21 6.89 -4.62
N ALA A 57 -28.25 6.99 -3.70
CA ALA A 57 -28.38 6.41 -2.37
C ALA A 57 -29.50 7.04 -1.54
N SER A 58 -30.36 6.19 -0.96
CA SER A 58 -31.42 6.60 -0.04
C SER A 58 -30.86 7.21 1.26
N LYS A 59 -31.69 8.02 1.95
CA LYS A 59 -31.35 8.67 3.23
C LYS A 59 -30.79 7.70 4.30
N ARG A 60 -31.15 6.42 4.25
CA ARG A 60 -30.64 5.35 5.13
C ARG A 60 -29.12 5.15 5.05
N TYR A 61 -28.53 5.31 3.86
CA TYR A 61 -27.08 5.14 3.66
C TYR A 61 -26.27 6.41 3.97
N ARG A 62 -26.94 7.52 4.36
CA ARG A 62 -26.28 8.79 4.67
C ARG A 62 -25.30 8.67 5.83
N ILE A 63 -25.58 7.80 6.81
CA ILE A 63 -24.67 7.54 7.93
C ILE A 63 -23.34 6.98 7.41
N MET A 64 -23.37 6.03 6.47
CA MET A 64 -22.16 5.47 5.87
C MET A 64 -21.37 6.52 5.08
N LEU A 65 -22.06 7.38 4.31
CA LEU A 65 -21.41 8.46 3.57
C LEU A 65 -20.73 9.46 4.53
N ILE A 66 -21.40 9.82 5.63
CA ILE A 66 -20.81 10.68 6.66
C ILE A 66 -19.57 10.02 7.26
N THR A 67 -19.60 8.72 7.57
CA THR A 67 -18.43 7.99 8.07
C THR A 67 -17.27 8.01 7.07
N ILE A 68 -17.53 7.83 5.78
CA ILE A 68 -16.52 7.93 4.71
C ILE A 68 -15.89 9.32 4.70
N VAL A 69 -16.70 10.37 4.61
CA VAL A 69 -16.19 11.75 4.55
C VAL A 69 -15.46 12.13 5.82
N TRP A 70 -15.99 11.75 6.99
CA TRP A 70 -15.39 12.00 8.29
C TRP A 70 -14.02 11.35 8.43
N THR A 71 -13.92 10.07 8.09
CA THR A 71 -12.64 9.34 8.17
C THR A 71 -11.60 9.95 7.23
N VAL A 72 -11.96 10.26 5.98
CA VAL A 72 -11.04 10.93 5.03
C VAL A 72 -10.61 12.30 5.54
N MET A 73 -11.52 13.09 6.12
CA MET A 73 -11.18 14.40 6.71
C MET A 73 -10.21 14.27 7.88
N VAL A 74 -10.47 13.38 8.83
CA VAL A 74 -9.60 13.16 9.99
C VAL A 74 -8.21 12.69 9.56
N TYR A 75 -8.13 11.76 8.59
CA TYR A 75 -6.85 11.31 8.07
C TYR A 75 -6.14 12.37 7.20
N SER A 76 -6.87 13.32 6.62
CA SER A 76 -6.28 14.44 5.86
C SER A 76 -5.54 15.45 6.73
N CYS A 77 -5.91 15.55 8.01
CA CYS A 77 -5.23 16.39 9.00
C CYS A 77 -3.87 15.80 9.45
N LEU A 78 -3.56 14.55 9.12
CA LEU A 78 -2.27 13.94 9.46
C LEU A 78 -1.17 14.42 8.48
N ALA A 79 -0.01 14.75 9.02
CA ALA A 79 1.16 15.17 8.23
C ALA A 79 1.64 14.05 7.31
N HIS A 80 1.83 12.85 7.87
CA HIS A 80 2.15 11.64 7.12
C HIS A 80 0.92 10.97 6.54
N LYS A 81 1.00 10.60 5.26
CA LYS A 81 -0.12 10.03 4.52
C LYS A 81 0.32 8.78 3.79
N GLU A 82 -0.44 7.72 3.99
CA GLU A 82 -0.23 6.45 3.32
C GLU A 82 -1.56 5.86 2.86
N PHE A 83 -1.53 5.12 1.75
CA PHE A 83 -2.73 4.46 1.23
C PHE A 83 -3.32 3.44 2.21
N ARG A 84 -2.50 2.85 3.09
CA ARG A 84 -2.97 1.81 4.02
C ARG A 84 -3.96 2.30 5.08
N PHE A 85 -3.94 3.58 5.44
CA PHE A 85 -4.82 4.12 6.48
C PHE A 85 -6.28 4.26 6.01
N ILE A 86 -6.51 4.37 4.70
CA ILE A 86 -7.85 4.60 4.13
C ILE A 86 -8.57 3.29 3.76
N TYR A 87 -7.89 2.13 3.84
CA TYR A 87 -8.51 0.82 3.55
C TYR A 87 -9.78 0.50 4.34
N PRO A 88 -9.93 0.88 5.64
CA PRO A 88 -11.18 0.66 6.36
C PRO A 88 -12.41 1.34 5.73
N VAL A 89 -12.20 2.35 4.87
CA VAL A 89 -13.26 3.10 4.18
C VAL A 89 -13.76 2.37 2.93
N LEU A 90 -12.90 1.56 2.31
CA LEU A 90 -13.17 0.84 1.07
C LEU A 90 -14.47 -0.01 1.08
N PRO A 91 -14.78 -0.84 2.11
CA PRO A 91 -16.01 -1.63 2.11
C PRO A 91 -17.27 -0.76 2.04
N PHE A 92 -17.26 0.41 2.68
CA PHE A 92 -18.38 1.34 2.61
C PHE A 92 -18.54 1.92 1.20
N CYS A 93 -17.43 2.27 0.54
CA CYS A 93 -17.45 2.72 -0.86
C CYS A 93 -18.01 1.65 -1.80
N MET A 94 -17.65 0.38 -1.58
CA MET A 94 -18.14 -0.75 -2.39
C MET A 94 -19.66 -0.95 -2.30
N VAL A 95 -20.30 -0.61 -1.16
CA VAL A 95 -21.76 -0.64 -1.04
C VAL A 95 -22.42 0.33 -2.02
N PHE A 96 -21.91 1.57 -2.11
CA PHE A 96 -22.42 2.57 -3.07
C PHE A 96 -22.17 2.15 -4.53
N CYS A 97 -21.01 1.57 -4.83
CA CYS A 97 -20.74 0.99 -6.14
C CYS A 97 -21.73 -0.12 -6.50
N GLY A 98 -22.11 -0.97 -5.53
CA GLY A 98 -23.13 -2.01 -5.70
C GLY A 98 -24.51 -1.44 -6.03
N ILE A 99 -24.93 -0.38 -5.33
CA ILE A 99 -26.20 0.32 -5.59
C ILE A 99 -26.23 0.87 -7.02
N ALA A 100 -25.14 1.53 -7.45
CA ALA A 100 -25.00 2.00 -8.83
C ALA A 100 -25.13 0.85 -9.84
N LEU A 101 -24.38 -0.24 -9.64
CA LEU A 101 -24.31 -1.35 -10.59
C LEU A 101 -25.65 -2.09 -10.75
N VAL A 102 -26.46 -2.18 -9.68
CA VAL A 102 -27.81 -2.77 -9.74
C VAL A 102 -28.73 -1.92 -10.61
N ASN A 103 -28.57 -0.60 -10.61
CA ASN A 103 -29.40 0.30 -11.41
C ASN A 103 -29.14 0.17 -12.92
N LEU A 104 -27.93 -0.24 -13.33
CA LEU A 104 -27.55 -0.42 -14.74
C LEU A 104 -28.17 -1.63 -15.45
N ARG A 105 -29.20 -2.28 -14.88
CA ARG A 105 -29.97 -3.48 -15.35
C ARG A 105 -29.38 -4.24 -16.55
N THR A 106 -29.48 -3.71 -17.77
CA THR A 106 -28.97 -4.29 -19.02
C THR A 106 -27.44 -4.43 -19.09
N TRP A 107 -26.70 -3.42 -18.63
CA TRP A 107 -25.23 -3.34 -18.70
C TRP A 107 -24.53 -3.89 -17.45
N ARG A 108 -25.28 -4.39 -16.46
CA ARG A 108 -24.72 -4.88 -15.19
C ARG A 108 -23.59 -5.91 -15.36
N ARG A 109 -23.83 -6.96 -16.16
CA ARG A 109 -22.85 -8.04 -16.38
C ARG A 109 -21.60 -7.58 -17.12
N PRO A 110 -21.69 -6.92 -18.31
CA PRO A 110 -20.49 -6.46 -19.00
C PRO A 110 -19.72 -5.43 -18.18
N THR A 111 -20.38 -4.52 -17.48
CA THR A 111 -19.73 -3.56 -16.59
C THR A 111 -19.01 -4.24 -15.43
N ALA A 112 -19.61 -5.25 -14.78
CA ALA A 112 -18.97 -6.00 -13.72
C ALA A 112 -17.72 -6.75 -14.22
N CYS A 113 -17.80 -7.38 -15.39
CA CYS A 113 -16.66 -8.04 -16.02
C CYS A 113 -15.55 -7.03 -16.35
N ALA A 114 -15.88 -5.87 -16.93
CA ALA A 114 -14.92 -4.82 -17.24
C ALA A 114 -14.22 -4.28 -15.98
N LEU A 115 -14.96 -4.07 -14.89
CA LEU A 115 -14.41 -3.69 -13.60
C LEU A 115 -13.48 -4.77 -13.03
N LEU A 116 -13.85 -6.04 -13.15
CA LEU A 116 -13.01 -7.14 -12.67
C LEU A 116 -11.70 -7.23 -13.46
N VAL A 117 -11.77 -7.18 -14.79
CA VAL A 117 -10.60 -7.23 -15.67
C VAL A 117 -9.67 -6.04 -15.43
N SER A 118 -10.21 -4.83 -15.30
CA SER A 118 -9.43 -3.62 -15.07
C SER A 118 -8.71 -3.60 -13.72
N ASN A 119 -9.21 -4.30 -12.69
CA ASN A 119 -8.47 -4.49 -11.43
C ASN A 119 -7.49 -5.67 -11.50
N LEU A 120 -7.88 -6.76 -12.17
CA LEU A 120 -7.09 -7.99 -12.23
C LEU A 120 -5.79 -7.81 -13.02
N VAL A 121 -5.84 -7.09 -14.16
CA VAL A 121 -4.66 -6.91 -15.01
C VAL A 121 -3.53 -6.15 -14.28
N PRO A 122 -3.76 -4.97 -13.67
CA PRO A 122 -2.74 -4.31 -12.86
C PRO A 122 -2.31 -5.13 -11.64
N ALA A 123 -3.23 -5.84 -10.98
CA ALA A 123 -2.88 -6.71 -9.86
C ALA A 123 -1.89 -7.80 -10.28
N LEU A 124 -2.14 -8.48 -11.39
CA LEU A 124 -1.24 -9.50 -11.93
C LEU A 124 0.11 -8.90 -12.34
N TYR A 125 0.10 -7.74 -12.99
CA TYR A 125 1.34 -7.04 -13.36
C TYR A 125 2.19 -6.70 -12.13
N THR A 126 1.58 -6.08 -11.11
CA THR A 126 2.31 -5.66 -9.91
C THR A 126 2.84 -6.84 -9.10
N VAL A 127 2.09 -7.93 -9.00
CA VAL A 127 2.51 -9.13 -8.25
C VAL A 127 3.57 -9.93 -9.01
N LEU A 128 3.35 -10.20 -10.30
CA LEU A 128 4.19 -11.14 -11.05
C LEU A 128 5.46 -10.52 -11.61
N LEU A 129 5.44 -9.23 -11.96
CA LEU A 129 6.58 -8.56 -12.57
C LEU A 129 7.24 -7.59 -11.61
N HIS A 130 6.48 -6.62 -11.10
CA HIS A 130 7.07 -5.53 -10.31
C HIS A 130 7.58 -6.00 -8.93
N GLN A 131 6.77 -6.74 -8.18
CA GLN A 131 7.14 -7.22 -6.84
C GLN A 131 8.07 -8.45 -6.87
N ARG A 132 8.02 -9.25 -7.94
CA ARG A 132 8.88 -10.43 -8.10
C ARG A 132 10.32 -10.07 -8.48
N GLY A 133 10.52 -9.00 -9.26
CA GLY A 133 11.84 -8.64 -9.78
C GLY A 133 12.91 -8.51 -8.70
N THR A 134 12.59 -7.91 -7.56
CA THR A 134 13.54 -7.79 -6.44
C THR A 134 13.92 -9.14 -5.84
N LEU A 135 13.01 -10.11 -5.82
CA LEU A 135 13.28 -11.47 -5.31
C LEU A 135 14.18 -12.26 -6.26
N ASP A 136 13.90 -12.20 -7.56
CA ASP A 136 14.70 -12.92 -8.57
C ASP A 136 16.15 -12.39 -8.62
N VAL A 137 16.36 -11.08 -8.48
CA VAL A 137 17.70 -10.47 -8.38
C VAL A 137 18.45 -10.96 -7.14
N MET A 138 17.79 -11.00 -5.98
CA MET A 138 18.44 -11.50 -4.75
C MET A 138 18.82 -12.98 -4.87
N GLY A 139 17.97 -13.79 -5.50
CA GLY A 139 18.29 -15.19 -5.80
C GLY A 139 19.51 -15.34 -6.69
N HIS A 140 19.61 -14.53 -7.76
CA HIS A 140 20.78 -14.56 -8.64
C HIS A 140 22.07 -14.12 -7.92
N LEU A 141 22.03 -13.04 -7.14
CA LEU A 141 23.17 -12.58 -6.35
C LEU A 141 23.66 -13.64 -5.36
N GLN A 142 22.73 -14.35 -4.71
CA GLN A 142 23.09 -15.44 -3.80
C GLN A 142 23.89 -16.53 -4.52
N THR A 143 23.48 -16.94 -5.73
CA THR A 143 24.21 -17.95 -6.51
C THR A 143 25.61 -17.48 -6.94
N LEU A 144 25.78 -16.19 -7.24
CA LEU A 144 27.10 -15.65 -7.58
C LEU A 144 28.03 -15.65 -6.36
N CYS A 145 27.51 -15.30 -5.19
CA CYS A 145 28.27 -15.33 -3.94
C CYS A 145 28.64 -16.76 -3.50
N ASP A 146 27.74 -17.73 -3.65
CA ASP A 146 28.00 -19.13 -3.23
C ASP A 146 29.03 -19.83 -4.14
N ASN A 147 29.08 -19.47 -5.43
CA ASN A 147 30.05 -20.03 -6.39
C ASN A 147 31.40 -19.28 -6.42
N SER A 148 31.52 -18.18 -5.68
CA SER A 148 32.77 -17.43 -5.60
C SER A 148 33.72 -18.14 -4.63
N ASP A 149 34.86 -18.60 -5.14
CA ASP A 149 35.91 -19.22 -4.34
C ASP A 149 36.54 -18.17 -3.40
N PRO A 150 36.51 -18.37 -2.06
CA PRO A 150 37.14 -17.44 -1.12
C PRO A 150 38.67 -17.30 -1.31
N SER A 151 39.27 -18.17 -2.11
CA SER A 151 40.71 -18.24 -2.39
C SER A 151 41.19 -17.23 -3.45
N THR A 152 40.30 -16.73 -4.32
CA THR A 152 40.64 -15.85 -5.46
C THR A 152 40.10 -14.43 -5.26
N PRO A 153 40.91 -13.47 -4.81
CA PRO A 153 40.51 -12.07 -4.73
C PRO A 153 40.39 -11.45 -6.14
N PRO A 154 39.45 -10.51 -6.36
CA PRO A 154 38.57 -9.89 -5.37
C PRO A 154 37.24 -10.64 -5.16
N LEU A 155 36.79 -10.68 -3.91
CA LEU A 155 35.42 -11.10 -3.57
C LEU A 155 34.39 -10.15 -4.22
N PRO A 156 33.21 -10.63 -4.61
CA PRO A 156 32.17 -9.78 -5.18
C PRO A 156 31.64 -8.79 -4.12
N GLU A 157 31.82 -7.49 -4.37
CA GLU A 157 31.25 -6.40 -3.58
C GLU A 157 29.96 -5.91 -4.25
N VAL A 158 28.83 -6.01 -3.56
CA VAL A 158 27.51 -5.63 -4.07
C VAL A 158 27.01 -4.42 -3.31
N LEU A 159 26.91 -3.27 -3.99
CA LEU A 159 26.38 -2.03 -3.43
C LEU A 159 24.88 -1.91 -3.70
N PHE A 160 24.09 -1.78 -2.63
CA PHE A 160 22.67 -1.48 -2.71
C PHE A 160 22.42 0.03 -2.60
N LEU A 161 21.93 0.65 -3.67
CA LEU A 161 21.56 2.07 -3.72
C LEU A 161 20.11 2.34 -3.26
N MET A 162 19.46 1.35 -2.66
CA MET A 162 18.07 1.40 -2.22
C MET A 162 17.96 1.16 -0.70
N PRO A 163 16.89 1.63 -0.03
CA PRO A 163 16.76 1.46 1.40
C PRO A 163 16.61 -0.02 1.79
N CYS A 164 17.08 -0.36 2.99
CA CYS A 164 17.29 -1.74 3.45
C CYS A 164 16.02 -2.62 3.54
N HIS A 165 14.83 -2.03 3.41
CA HIS A 165 13.54 -2.73 3.45
C HIS A 165 13.01 -3.14 2.06
N SER A 166 13.63 -2.64 0.98
CA SER A 166 13.24 -2.94 -0.40
C SER A 166 13.84 -4.24 -0.94
N THR A 167 14.88 -4.77 -0.29
CA THR A 167 15.55 -6.03 -0.65
C THR A 167 15.35 -7.09 0.43
N PRO A 168 14.35 -7.98 0.29
CA PRO A 168 14.23 -9.14 1.17
C PRO A 168 15.48 -10.03 1.08
N PHE A 169 15.81 -10.76 2.15
CA PHE A 169 16.97 -11.68 2.22
C PHE A 169 18.38 -11.09 2.25
N TYR A 170 18.56 -9.76 2.29
CA TYR A 170 19.90 -9.14 2.40
C TYR A 170 20.76 -9.67 3.57
N ARG A 171 20.12 -10.02 4.71
CA ARG A 171 20.83 -10.56 5.91
C ARG A 171 21.29 -12.01 5.75
N MET A 172 20.65 -12.80 4.91
CA MET A 172 21.05 -14.20 4.70
C MET A 172 22.24 -14.30 3.77
N SER A 173 22.33 -13.44 2.75
CA SER A 173 23.45 -13.40 1.81
C SER A 173 24.74 -12.80 2.41
N THR A 174 24.63 -11.95 3.44
CA THR A 174 25.78 -11.26 4.06
C THR A 174 26.45 -12.03 5.22
N ARG A 175 26.23 -13.34 5.36
CA ARG A 175 26.79 -14.12 6.48
C ARG A 175 28.34 -14.25 6.45
N SER A 176 29.01 -13.78 5.39
CA SER A 176 30.46 -13.89 5.23
C SER A 176 31.24 -12.57 5.17
N HIS A 177 30.68 -11.45 4.69
CA HIS A 177 31.48 -10.24 4.48
C HIS A 177 30.86 -8.96 5.09
N ARG A 178 31.59 -8.46 6.09
CA ARG A 178 31.69 -7.08 6.62
C ARG A 178 30.42 -6.22 6.53
N ARG A 179 29.82 -5.96 7.70
CA ARG A 179 28.84 -4.89 7.92
C ARG A 179 29.39 -3.57 7.36
N GLN A 180 28.85 -3.11 6.25
CA GLN A 180 28.79 -1.67 5.99
C GLN A 180 27.35 -1.24 6.18
N GLU A 181 27.16 -0.65 7.36
CA GLU A 181 26.00 0.12 7.75
C GLU A 181 25.87 1.31 6.81
N LEU A 182 24.87 1.31 5.93
CA LEU A 182 24.33 2.54 5.37
C LEU A 182 22.80 2.46 5.29
N CYS A 183 22.17 2.12 6.42
CA CYS A 183 20.82 2.57 6.72
C CYS A 183 20.99 3.77 7.67
N ARG A 184 21.07 4.99 7.11
CA ARG A 184 20.80 6.21 7.85
C ARG A 184 19.35 6.61 7.64
#